data_AF-A0A420MCQ5-F1
#
_entry.id   AF-A0A420MCQ5-F1
#
_cell.length_a   1.000
_cell.length_b   1.000
_cell.length_c   1.000
_cell.angle_alpha   90.00
_cell.angle_beta   90.00
_cell.angle_gamma   90.00
#
_symmetry.space_group_name_H-M   'P 1'
#
loop_
_entity.id
_entity.type
_entity.pdbx_description
1 polymer ?
#
loop_
_entity_poly.entity_id
_entity_poly.type
_entity_poly.pdbx_seq_one_letter_code
_entity_poly.pdbx_strand_id
1 'polypeptide(L)'
;MHVPGSDLTVDEAMVRFTGRSLETTTIPQKPTPTGYKIWILGQSGYFARWLWHVHGRGPCGLVPQQCSRQGDEEVAEEHLTSTQRVVTTLLTLLPLAVYHVFLDTLFASVKLFKALRSSQVGATGTCRKDSGVDELLVAEKDREGKGIPWR
;
A
#
# COMPACT_ATOMS: atom_id res chain seq x y z
N MET A 1 6.78 -23.60 9.56
CA MET A 1 6.76 -22.91 8.24
C MET A 1 5.29 -22.63 7.94
N HIS A 2 4.88 -21.37 7.85
CA HIS A 2 3.48 -21.01 7.59
C HIS A 2 3.25 -20.97 6.07
N VAL A 3 2.23 -21.66 5.59
CA VAL A 3 1.81 -21.56 4.18
C VAL A 3 0.86 -20.37 4.07
N PRO A 4 1.22 -19.32 3.32
CA PRO A 4 0.33 -18.20 3.16
C PRO A 4 -0.93 -18.62 2.39
N GLY A 5 -2.06 -18.08 2.81
CA GLY A 5 -3.34 -18.14 2.14
C GLY A 5 -3.48 -16.94 1.21
N SER A 6 -4.68 -16.78 0.64
CA SER A 6 -4.90 -15.77 -0.40
C SER A 6 -5.18 -14.37 0.14
N ASP A 7 -5.69 -14.23 1.36
CA ASP A 7 -6.09 -12.94 1.93
C ASP A 7 -4.96 -12.28 2.71
N LEU A 8 -4.45 -11.17 2.19
CA LEU A 8 -3.28 -10.47 2.72
C LEU A 8 -3.65 -9.06 3.18
N THR A 9 -2.90 -8.51 4.13
CA THR A 9 -3.03 -7.10 4.52
C THR A 9 -1.67 -6.41 4.41
N VAL A 10 -1.65 -5.17 3.92
CA VAL A 10 -0.44 -4.33 3.94
C VAL A 10 -0.68 -3.11 4.82
N ASP A 11 0.19 -2.89 5.80
CA ASP A 11 0.08 -1.78 6.76
C ASP A 11 1.46 -1.30 7.24
N GLU A 12 1.49 -0.17 7.92
CA GLU A 12 2.63 0.29 8.71
C GLU A 12 2.59 -0.28 10.14
N ALA A 13 3.77 -0.66 10.64
CA ALA A 13 3.95 -1.02 12.03
C ALA A 13 5.16 -0.30 12.64
N MET A 14 5.17 -0.25 13.97
CA MET A 14 6.20 0.39 14.76
C MET A 14 6.92 -0.64 15.63
N VAL A 15 8.25 -0.70 15.51
CA VAL A 15 9.12 -1.47 16.41
C VAL A 15 9.70 -0.50 17.43
N ARG A 16 9.30 -0.63 18.71
CA ARG A 16 9.74 0.28 19.78
C ARG A 16 11.26 0.34 19.84
N PHE A 17 11.81 1.55 19.78
CA PHE A 17 13.21 1.81 20.01
C PHE A 17 13.39 3.22 20.57
N THR A 18 14.11 3.34 21.69
CA THR A 18 14.30 4.60 22.43
C THR A 18 15.75 5.03 22.53
N GLY A 19 16.66 4.32 21.86
CA GLY A 19 18.07 4.68 21.78
C GLY A 19 18.32 5.87 20.86
N ARG A 20 19.60 6.28 20.79
CA ARG A 20 20.05 7.35 19.89
C ARG A 20 20.29 6.80 18.49
N SER A 21 19.25 6.76 17.66
CA SER A 21 19.35 6.39 16.24
C SER A 21 18.67 7.44 15.37
N LEU A 22 19.35 7.85 14.29
CA LEU A 22 18.84 8.81 13.31
C LEU A 22 17.65 8.28 12.49
N GLU A 23 17.48 6.95 12.45
CA GLU A 23 16.42 6.29 11.69
C GLU A 23 15.12 6.10 12.51
N THR A 24 15.10 6.59 13.75
CA THR A 24 13.92 6.54 14.61
C THR A 24 12.88 7.53 14.12
N THR A 25 11.63 7.08 13.97
CA THR A 25 10.49 7.92 13.59
C THR A 25 9.50 8.01 14.75
N THR A 26 8.86 9.17 14.90
CA THR A 26 7.79 9.38 15.88
C THR A 26 6.44 9.55 15.19
N ILE A 27 5.50 8.66 15.49
CA ILE A 27 4.12 8.67 15.00
C ILE A 27 3.18 8.79 16.22
N PRO A 28 2.70 9.99 16.55
CA PRO A 28 1.99 10.24 17.81
C PRO A 28 0.71 9.40 18.02
N GLN A 29 0.04 9.00 16.94
CA GLN A 29 -1.23 8.30 16.98
C GLN A 29 -1.10 6.79 17.26
N LYS A 30 0.11 6.23 17.24
CA LYS A 30 0.34 4.80 17.46
C LYS A 30 0.58 4.52 18.97
N PRO A 31 0.15 3.36 19.49
CA PRO A 31 0.40 2.97 20.89
C PRO A 31 1.89 2.95 21.27
N THR A 32 2.73 2.67 20.27
CA THR A 32 4.18 2.82 20.36
C THR A 32 4.59 3.97 19.45
N PRO A 33 4.69 5.21 19.96
CA PRO A 33 4.85 6.37 19.10
C PRO A 33 6.27 6.47 18.54
N THR A 34 7.30 6.09 19.30
CA THR A 34 8.70 6.24 18.90
C THR A 34 9.36 4.90 18.66
N GLY A 35 9.98 4.74 17.50
CA GLY A 35 10.70 3.54 17.12
C GLY A 35 11.03 3.48 15.64
N TYR A 36 11.36 2.29 15.15
CA TYR A 36 11.54 2.06 13.72
C TYR A 36 10.18 1.83 13.06
N LYS A 37 9.91 2.59 12.00
CA LYS A 37 8.78 2.33 11.13
C LYS A 37 9.14 1.20 10.17
N ILE A 38 8.23 0.26 10.01
CA ILE A 38 8.34 -0.83 9.03
C ILE A 38 7.04 -0.95 8.26
N TRP A 39 7.16 -1.37 7.01
CA TRP A 39 6.02 -1.72 6.16
C TRP A 39 5.87 -3.23 6.18
N ILE A 40 4.67 -3.72 6.46
CA ILE A 40 4.44 -5.14 6.70
C ILE A 40 3.39 -5.65 5.73
N LEU A 41 3.64 -6.84 5.20
CA LEU A 41 2.62 -7.71 4.62
C LEU A 41 2.28 -8.80 5.64
N GLY A 42 1.06 -8.75 6.15
CA GLY A 42 0.53 -9.63 7.17
C GLY A 42 -0.53 -10.57 6.64
N GLN A 43 -0.71 -11.69 7.33
CA GLN A 43 -1.76 -12.65 7.07
C GLN A 43 -2.11 -13.40 8.36
N SER A 44 -3.39 -13.46 8.72
CA SER A 44 -3.88 -14.26 9.86
C SER A 44 -3.06 -14.07 11.16
N GLY A 45 -2.63 -12.83 11.43
CA GLY A 45 -1.83 -12.48 12.61
C GLY A 45 -0.31 -12.71 12.46
N TYR A 46 0.16 -13.24 11.34
CA TYR A 46 1.58 -13.42 11.03
C TYR A 46 2.11 -12.34 10.11
N PHE A 47 3.37 -11.95 10.29
CA PHE A 47 4.10 -11.11 9.33
C PHE A 47 4.81 -12.01 8.32
N ALA A 48 4.36 -11.97 7.06
CA ALA A 48 4.91 -12.79 6.00
C ALA A 48 6.15 -12.14 5.35
N ARG A 49 6.11 -10.83 5.15
CA ARG A 49 7.19 -10.02 4.59
C ARG A 49 7.19 -8.61 5.19
N TRP A 50 8.33 -7.93 5.15
CA TRP A 50 8.43 -6.53 5.55
C TRP A 50 9.52 -5.78 4.78
N LEU A 51 9.38 -4.46 4.72
CA LEU A 51 10.38 -3.51 4.24
C LEU A 51 10.67 -2.48 5.33
N TRP A 52 11.92 -2.02 5.38
CA TRP A 52 12.30 -0.95 6.28
C TRP A 52 11.85 0.42 5.76
N HIS A 53 11.52 1.31 6.69
CA HIS A 53 11.35 2.72 6.42
C HIS A 53 12.58 3.47 6.93
N VAL A 54 13.13 4.32 6.08
CA VAL A 54 14.29 5.15 6.38
C VAL A 54 13.79 6.56 6.64
N HIS A 55 14.15 7.12 7.80
CA HIS A 55 13.61 8.40 8.25
C HIS A 55 13.94 9.51 7.24
N GLY A 56 12.93 10.29 6.86
CA GLY A 56 13.05 11.36 5.85
C GLY A 56 13.21 10.90 4.39
N ARG A 57 13.52 9.62 4.13
CA ARG A 57 13.68 9.08 2.76
C ARG A 57 12.55 8.18 2.30
N GLY A 58 11.85 7.52 3.22
CA GLY A 58 10.72 6.65 2.90
C GLY A 58 11.09 5.15 2.85
N PRO A 59 10.29 4.33 2.14
CA PRO A 59 10.54 2.89 2.02
C PRO A 59 11.88 2.59 1.34
N CYS A 60 12.67 1.67 1.90
CA CYS A 60 13.89 1.18 1.25
C CYS A 60 13.73 -0.26 0.73
N GLY A 61 14.54 -0.63 -0.26
CA GLY A 61 14.49 -1.96 -0.86
C GLY A 61 13.31 -2.16 -1.83
N LEU A 62 12.77 -1.08 -2.39
CA LEU A 62 11.72 -1.14 -3.40
C LEU A 62 12.27 -1.77 -4.69
N VAL A 63 11.54 -2.74 -5.25
CA VAL A 63 11.87 -3.32 -6.56
C VAL A 63 11.70 -2.24 -7.63
N PRO A 64 12.70 -2.03 -8.54
CA PRO A 64 12.60 -1.03 -9.60
C PRO A 64 11.32 -1.21 -10.42
N GLN A 65 10.63 -0.10 -10.71
CA GLN A 65 9.49 -0.15 -11.62
C GLN A 65 10.03 -0.36 -13.03
N GLN A 66 9.51 -1.35 -13.75
CA GLN A 66 9.79 -1.48 -15.18
C GLN A 66 9.06 -0.35 -15.90
N CYS A 67 9.80 0.49 -16.62
CA CYS A 67 9.22 1.36 -17.64
C CYS A 67 9.10 0.53 -18.91
N SER A 68 7.89 0.28 -19.39
CA SER A 68 7.71 -0.22 -20.75
C SER A 68 8.15 0.86 -21.73
N ARG A 69 9.33 0.70 -22.33
CA ARG A 69 9.67 1.38 -23.58
C ARG A 69 9.16 0.50 -24.73
N GLN A 70 7.89 0.66 -25.10
CA GLN A 70 7.39 0.16 -26.38
C GLN A 70 7.00 1.37 -27.22
N GLY A 71 7.47 1.37 -28.47
CA GLY A 71 7.34 2.47 -29.40
C GLY A 71 5.89 2.83 -29.71
N ASP A 72 5.70 4.11 -30.02
CA ASP A 72 4.59 4.72 -30.74
C ASP A 72 3.17 4.37 -30.25
N GLU A 73 2.90 4.63 -28.98
CA GLU A 73 1.74 5.37 -28.44
C GLU A 73 1.90 5.39 -26.91
N GLU A 74 2.15 6.56 -26.32
CA GLU A 74 2.27 6.73 -24.87
C GLU A 74 0.93 6.43 -24.18
N VAL A 75 0.65 5.16 -23.90
CA VAL A 75 -0.12 4.87 -22.69
C VAL A 75 0.85 5.16 -21.56
N ALA A 76 0.80 6.39 -21.04
CA ALA A 76 1.54 6.77 -19.85
C ALA A 76 1.17 5.81 -18.72
N GLU A 77 1.94 4.74 -18.53
CA GLU A 77 1.87 3.93 -17.31
C GLU A 77 2.28 4.87 -16.18
N GLU A 78 1.28 5.48 -15.56
CA GLU A 78 1.49 6.46 -14.52
C GLU A 78 2.27 5.83 -13.38
N HIS A 79 3.47 6.36 -13.13
CA HIS A 79 4.38 5.87 -12.11
C HIS A 79 3.72 5.84 -10.73
N LEU A 80 3.83 4.69 -10.05
CA LEU A 80 3.36 4.54 -8.68
C LEU A 80 4.28 5.30 -7.73
N THR A 81 3.69 5.96 -6.72
CA THR A 81 4.46 6.62 -5.66
C THR A 81 5.30 5.60 -4.88
N SER A 82 6.36 6.05 -4.21
CA SER A 82 7.21 5.17 -3.38
C SER A 82 6.39 4.40 -2.33
N THR A 83 5.41 5.05 -1.71
CA THR A 83 4.48 4.43 -0.75
C THR A 83 3.62 3.34 -1.39
N GLN A 84 3.05 3.57 -2.57
CA GLN A 84 2.25 2.56 -3.28
C GLN A 84 3.10 1.38 -3.75
N ARG A 85 4.35 1.64 -4.16
CA ARG A 85 5.31 0.60 -4.58
C ARG A 85 5.69 -0.36 -3.46
N VAL A 86 5.46 -0.01 -2.19
CA VAL A 86 5.58 -0.94 -1.07
C VAL A 86 4.69 -2.16 -1.28
N VAL A 87 3.43 -1.93 -1.67
CA VAL A 87 2.44 -3.00 -1.87
C VAL A 87 2.89 -3.95 -2.98
N THR A 88 3.23 -3.41 -4.16
CA THR A 88 3.67 -4.23 -5.29
C THR A 88 4.98 -4.95 -4.98
N THR A 89 5.94 -4.27 -4.34
CA THR A 89 7.21 -4.89 -3.93
C THR A 89 6.97 -6.06 -2.98
N LEU A 90 6.18 -5.87 -1.92
CA LEU A 90 5.92 -6.93 -0.94
C LEU A 90 5.22 -8.14 -1.57
N LEU A 91 4.31 -7.92 -2.52
CA LEU A 91 3.64 -8.99 -3.26
C LEU A 91 4.59 -9.76 -4.19
N THR A 92 5.53 -9.08 -4.86
CA THR A 92 6.53 -9.76 -5.72
C THR A 92 7.48 -10.68 -4.95
N LEU A 93 7.58 -10.52 -3.63
CA LEU A 93 8.40 -11.37 -2.75
C LEU A 93 7.66 -12.63 -2.26
N LEU A 94 6.40 -12.82 -2.68
CA LEU A 94 5.60 -14.00 -2.36
C LEU A 94 5.67 -15.03 -3.50
N PRO A 95 5.40 -16.31 -3.20
CA PRO A 95 5.22 -17.32 -4.24
C PRO A 95 4.12 -16.92 -5.23
N LEU A 96 4.22 -17.39 -6.47
CA LEU A 96 3.18 -17.14 -7.47
C LEU A 96 1.86 -17.82 -7.05
N ALA A 97 0.85 -17.01 -6.75
CA ALA A 97 -0.50 -17.45 -6.44
C ALA A 97 -1.50 -16.31 -6.67
N VAL A 98 -2.80 -16.61 -6.57
CA VAL A 98 -3.86 -15.59 -6.60
C VAL A 98 -4.07 -15.07 -5.19
N TYR A 99 -3.82 -13.76 -5.03
CA TYR A 99 -3.96 -13.06 -3.77
C TYR A 99 -5.07 -12.01 -3.84
N HIS A 100 -5.66 -11.73 -2.67
CA HIS A 100 -6.53 -10.60 -2.43
C HIS A 100 -5.94 -9.75 -1.30
N VAL A 101 -5.59 -8.49 -1.58
CA VAL A 101 -4.91 -7.61 -0.62
C VAL A 101 -5.85 -6.55 -0.06
N PHE A 102 -5.89 -6.45 1.26
CA PHE A 102 -6.55 -5.40 2.00
C PHE A 102 -5.57 -4.25 2.29
N LEU A 103 -5.96 -3.04 1.92
CA LEU A 103 -5.11 -1.85 1.98
C LEU A 103 -5.73 -0.78 2.86
N ASP A 104 -4.91 -0.18 3.71
CA ASP A 104 -5.28 1.09 4.33
C ASP A 104 -5.26 2.24 3.30
N THR A 105 -6.00 3.27 3.65
CA THR A 105 -6.14 4.58 3.02
C THR A 105 -4.82 5.23 2.61
N LEU A 106 -3.72 4.96 3.33
CA LEU A 106 -2.40 5.44 2.96
C LEU A 106 -1.92 4.91 1.58
N PHE A 107 -2.28 3.67 1.24
CA PHE A 107 -1.84 3.02 0.01
C PHE A 107 -2.87 3.11 -1.11
N ALA A 108 -4.15 3.12 -0.75
CA ALA A 108 -5.26 2.97 -1.68
C ALA A 108 -5.33 4.13 -2.71
N SER A 109 -5.16 3.79 -3.98
CA SER A 109 -5.36 4.70 -5.11
C SER A 109 -5.80 3.96 -6.35
N VAL A 110 -6.57 4.63 -7.21
CA VAL A 110 -7.05 4.03 -8.47
C VAL A 110 -5.90 3.54 -9.34
N LYS A 111 -4.75 4.24 -9.33
CA LYS A 111 -3.54 3.83 -10.04
C LYS A 111 -3.00 2.50 -9.51
N LEU A 112 -2.90 2.37 -8.18
CA LEU A 112 -2.46 1.12 -7.56
C LEU A 112 -3.45 -0.03 -7.84
N PHE A 113 -4.75 0.21 -7.72
CA PHE A 113 -5.77 -0.82 -8.03
C PHE A 113 -5.68 -1.31 -9.48
N LYS A 114 -5.46 -0.41 -10.45
CA LYS A 114 -5.22 -0.78 -11.86
C LYS A 114 -3.97 -1.65 -12.00
N ALA A 115 -2.86 -1.26 -11.38
CA ALA A 115 -1.61 -2.02 -11.43
C ALA A 115 -1.74 -3.43 -10.80
N LEU A 116 -2.46 -3.54 -9.69
CA LEU A 116 -2.73 -4.83 -9.04
C LEU A 116 -3.62 -5.72 -9.91
N ARG A 117 -4.65 -5.13 -10.55
CA ARG A 117 -5.53 -5.85 -11.49
C ARG A 117 -4.76 -6.41 -12.69
N SER A 118 -3.84 -5.62 -13.28
CA SER A 118 -2.96 -6.10 -14.37
C SER A 118 -2.07 -7.26 -13.92
N SER A 119 -1.68 -7.28 -12.65
CA SER A 119 -0.93 -8.39 -12.02
C SER A 119 -1.82 -9.54 -11.54
N GLN A 120 -3.11 -9.57 -11.88
CA GLN A 120 -4.10 -10.56 -11.42
C GLN A 120 -4.24 -10.67 -9.89
N VAL A 121 -3.97 -9.57 -9.17
CA VAL A 121 -4.16 -9.45 -7.73
C VAL A 121 -5.45 -8.69 -7.45
N GLY A 122 -6.34 -9.31 -6.68
CA GLY A 122 -7.52 -8.61 -6.18
C GLY A 122 -7.13 -7.64 -5.06
N ALA A 123 -7.84 -6.53 -4.91
CA ALA A 123 -7.55 -5.58 -3.85
C ALA A 123 -8.81 -4.89 -3.35
N THR A 124 -8.86 -4.66 -2.04
CA THR A 124 -9.90 -3.91 -1.35
C THR A 124 -9.26 -2.91 -0.40
N GLY A 125 -9.78 -1.70 -0.33
CA GLY A 125 -9.28 -0.69 0.61
C GLY A 125 -10.18 0.52 0.68
N THR A 126 -9.94 1.36 1.67
CA THR A 126 -10.62 2.65 1.82
C THR A 126 -9.85 3.73 1.09
N CYS A 127 -10.50 4.56 0.26
CA CYS A 127 -9.82 5.61 -0.49
C CYS A 127 -10.08 7.01 0.08
N ARG A 128 -9.08 7.90 -0.02
CA ARG A 128 -9.28 9.35 0.13
C ARG A 128 -9.87 9.92 -1.15
N LYS A 129 -10.30 11.18 -1.07
CA LYS A 129 -10.86 11.91 -2.22
C LYS A 129 -9.80 12.15 -3.31
N ASP A 130 -8.55 12.38 -2.89
CA ASP A 130 -7.39 12.60 -3.75
C ASP A 130 -6.77 11.31 -4.30
N SER A 131 -7.36 10.14 -4.02
CA SER A 131 -6.88 8.83 -4.49
C SER A 131 -7.11 8.57 -6.00
N GLY A 132 -7.59 9.58 -6.75
CA GLY A 132 -7.94 9.47 -8.17
C GLY A 132 -9.30 8.82 -8.43
N VAL A 133 -10.19 8.87 -7.45
CA VAL A 133 -11.57 8.36 -7.54
C VAL A 133 -12.43 9.32 -8.37
N ASP A 134 -13.47 8.81 -9.01
CA ASP A 134 -14.38 9.60 -9.84
C ASP A 134 -14.95 10.82 -9.11
N GLU A 135 -15.01 11.96 -9.81
CA GLU A 135 -15.46 13.24 -9.24
C GLU A 135 -16.88 13.17 -8.68
N LEU A 136 -17.76 12.35 -9.24
CA LEU A 136 -19.11 12.14 -8.72
C LEU A 136 -19.06 11.49 -7.33
N LEU A 137 -18.20 10.48 -7.14
CA LEU A 137 -18.04 9.81 -5.85
C LEU A 137 -17.38 10.72 -4.81
N VAL A 138 -16.48 11.60 -5.26
CA VAL A 138 -15.88 12.63 -4.41
C VAL A 138 -16.94 13.63 -3.95
N ALA A 139 -17.76 14.16 -4.87
CA ALA A 139 -18.83 15.10 -4.58
C ALA A 139 -19.91 14.50 -3.65
N GLU A 140 -20.27 13.23 -3.84
CA GLU A 140 -21.20 12.54 -2.95
C GLU A 140 -20.63 12.32 -1.54
N LYS A 141 -19.32 12.08 -1.42
CA LYS A 141 -18.65 12.01 -0.11
C LYS A 141 -18.64 13.36 0.62
N ASP A 142 -18.65 14.48 -0.11
CA ASP A 142 -18.77 15.83 0.45
C ASP A 142 -20.18 16.17 0.94
N ARG A 143 -21.22 15.57 0.34
CA ARG A 143 -22.64 15.86 0.65
C ARG A 143 -23.21 15.17 1.90
N GLU A 144 -22.37 14.57 2.74
CA GLU A 144 -22.70 13.83 3.98
C GLU A 144 -23.45 12.49 3.81
N GLY A 145 -22.74 11.39 4.12
CA GLY A 145 -23.12 10.34 5.09
C GLY A 145 -24.37 9.46 4.86
N LYS A 146 -25.26 9.80 3.94
CA LYS A 146 -26.43 8.98 3.62
C LYS A 146 -26.04 8.09 2.46
N GLY A 147 -25.94 6.79 2.75
CA GLY A 147 -25.47 5.78 1.79
C GLY A 147 -26.07 5.97 0.40
N ILE A 148 -25.25 5.71 -0.62
CA ILE A 148 -25.65 5.84 -2.01
C ILE A 148 -26.85 4.90 -2.24
N PRO A 149 -28.04 5.41 -2.57
CA PRO A 149 -29.17 4.56 -2.87
C PRO A 149 -28.88 3.78 -4.14
N TRP A 150 -28.93 2.46 -4.06
CA TRP A 150 -28.92 1.60 -5.23
C TRP A 150 -30.18 1.92 -6.05
N ARG A 151 -29.99 2.58 -7.19
CA ARG A 151 -31.03 2.73 -8.22
C ARG A 151 -30.86 1.65 -9.27
#